data_AF-A0A6P1DC46-F1
#
_entry.id   AF-A0A6P1DC46-F1
#
_cell.length_a   1.000
_cell.length_b   1.000
_cell.length_c   1.000
_cell.angle_alpha   90.00
_cell.angle_beta   90.00
_cell.angle_gamma   90.00
#
_symmetry.space_group_name_H-M   'P 1'
#
loop_
_entity.id
_entity.type
_entity.pdbx_description
1 polymer ?
#
loop_
_entity_poly.entity_id
_entity_poly.type
_entity_poly.pdbx_seq_one_letter_code
_entity_poly.pdbx_strand_id
1 'polypeptide(L)' 'MSADNIVIEPGCPGPAALRKVLGHFATGVAVIAAHDGTRPLGFTCQSVVSVSLDPPFVSFCPAKSSTSWP' A
#
# COMPACT_ATOMS: atom_id res chain seq x y z
N MET A 1 -7.40 -31.24 2.84
CA MET A 1 -7.24 -29.78 2.68
C MET A 1 -5.74 -29.55 2.51
N SER A 2 -5.27 -29.67 1.27
CA SER A 2 -3.84 -29.69 0.93
C SER A 2 -3.32 -28.26 0.99
N ALA A 3 -2.33 -28.02 1.84
CA ALA A 3 -1.46 -26.87 1.70
C ALA A 3 -0.61 -27.13 0.46
N ASP A 4 -1.07 -26.64 -0.69
CA ASP A 4 -0.26 -26.58 -1.90
C ASP A 4 0.95 -25.70 -1.59
N ASN A 5 2.07 -26.38 -1.33
CA ASN A 5 3.38 -25.79 -1.16
C ASN A 5 3.60 -24.75 -2.27
N ILE A 6 3.66 -23.49 -1.87
CA ILE A 6 4.18 -22.43 -2.73
C ILE A 6 5.69 -22.71 -2.85
N VAL A 7 6.07 -23.57 -3.79
CA VAL A 7 7.44 -23.64 -4.28
C VAL A 7 7.65 -22.32 -5.02
N ILE A 8 8.17 -21.31 -4.31
CA ILE A 8 8.70 -20.10 -4.93
C ILE A 8 9.96 -20.53 -5.67
N GLU A 9 9.85 -20.71 -7.00
CA GLU A 9 11.03 -20.78 -7.86
C GLU A 9 11.99 -19.64 -7.48
N PRO A 10 13.31 -19.88 -7.36
CA PRO A 10 14.27 -18.86 -6.95
C PRO A 10 14.34 -17.76 -8.02
N GLY A 11 13.49 -16.75 -7.85
CA GLY A 11 13.32 -15.62 -8.76
C GLY A 11 12.43 -14.55 -8.12
N CYS A 12 12.60 -13.29 -8.53
CA CYS A 12 11.76 -12.21 -8.04
C CYS A 12 10.28 -12.48 -8.40
N PRO A 13 9.36 -12.55 -7.43
CA PRO A 13 7.97 -12.85 -7.72
C PRO A 13 7.36 -11.77 -8.62
N GLY A 14 6.67 -12.20 -9.68
CA GLY A 14 5.92 -11.29 -10.53
C GLY A 14 4.82 -10.54 -9.74
N PRO A 15 4.28 -9.42 -10.28
CA PRO A 15 3.36 -8.55 -9.53
C PRO A 15 2.11 -9.26 -8.96
N ALA A 16 1.56 -10.26 -9.67
CA ALA A 16 0.41 -11.03 -9.19
C ALA A 16 0.76 -11.95 -8.01
N ALA A 17 1.93 -12.59 -8.06
CA ALA A 17 2.41 -13.42 -6.96
C ALA A 17 2.70 -12.57 -5.71
N LEU A 18 3.35 -11.42 -5.88
CA LEU A 18 3.60 -10.51 -4.76
C LEU A 18 2.30 -9.99 -4.14
N ARG A 19 1.29 -9.62 -4.94
CA ARG A 19 -0.04 -9.25 -4.44
C ARG A 19 -0.71 -10.37 -3.64
N LYS A 20 -0.63 -11.62 -4.10
CA LYS A 20 -1.17 -12.77 -3.38
C LYS A 20 -0.49 -12.96 -2.03
N VAL A 21 0.83 -12.82 -1.97
CA VAL A 21 1.58 -12.90 -0.71
C VAL A 21 1.17 -11.78 0.25
N LEU A 22 1.19 -10.52 -0.22
CA LEU A 22 0.81 -9.36 0.60
C LEU A 22 -0.66 -9.39 1.05
N GLY A 23 -1.55 -10.06 0.32
CA GLY A 23 -2.94 -10.25 0.72
C GLY A 23 -3.12 -11.03 2.04
N HIS A 24 -2.12 -11.79 2.48
CA HIS A 24 -2.13 -12.46 3.79
C HIS A 24 -1.67 -11.55 4.94
N PHE A 25 -1.05 -10.41 4.65
CA PHE A 25 -0.62 -9.45 5.66
C PHE A 25 -1.76 -8.47 5.97
N ALA A 26 -2.46 -8.71 7.07
CA ALA A 26 -3.55 -7.85 7.51
C ALA A 26 -3.03 -6.44 7.83
N THR A 27 -3.71 -5.43 7.30
CA THR A 27 -3.39 -4.01 7.50
C THR A 27 -4.65 -3.23 7.83
N GLY A 28 -4.47 -2.05 8.41
CA GLY A 28 -5.54 -1.05 8.43
C GLY A 28 -5.81 -0.48 7.04
N VAL A 29 -6.99 0.12 6.85
CA VAL A 29 -7.32 0.91 5.67
C VAL A 29 -7.44 2.37 6.11
N ALA A 30 -6.80 3.26 5.36
CA ALA A 30 -6.88 4.70 5.57
C ALA A 30 -7.36 5.41 4.30
N VAL A 31 -7.97 6.58 4.48
CA VAL A 31 -8.23 7.54 3.41
C VAL A 31 -7.23 8.67 3.56
N ILE A 32 -6.38 8.86 2.55
CA ILE A 32 -5.55 10.06 2.44
C ILE A 32 -6.40 11.12 1.74
N ALA A 33 -6.61 12.24 2.42
CA ALA A 33 -7.43 13.35 1.93
C ALA A 33 -6.62 14.65 1.94
N ALA A 34 -6.83 15.47 0.91
CA ALA A 34 -6.22 16.78 0.77
C ALA A 34 -7.19 17.74 0.06
N HIS A 35 -6.86 19.02 0.07
CA HIS A 35 -7.56 20.04 -0.71
C HIS A 35 -6.50 20.86 -1.46
N ASP A 36 -6.65 20.99 -2.78
CA ASP A 36 -5.67 21.70 -3.63
C ASP A 36 -5.90 23.22 -3.71
N GLY A 37 -6.93 23.72 -3.02
CA GLY A 37 -7.39 25.11 -3.07
C GLY A 37 -8.65 25.30 -3.93
N THR A 38 -8.97 24.34 -4.79
CA THR A 38 -10.13 24.35 -5.68
C THR A 38 -11.11 23.21 -5.40
N ARG A 39 -10.60 22.01 -5.12
CA ARG A 39 -11.43 20.83 -4.89
C ARG A 39 -10.83 19.87 -3.85
N PRO A 40 -11.66 19.04 -3.20
CA PRO A 40 -11.18 17.93 -2.40
C PRO A 40 -10.55 16.85 -3.28
N LEU A 41 -9.48 16.24 -2.77
CA LEU A 41 -8.75 15.13 -3.36
C LEU A 41 -8.61 14.02 -2.34
N GLY A 42 -8.58 12.77 -2.80
CA GLY A 42 -8.25 11.67 -1.91
C GLY A 42 -8.24 10.30 -2.57
N PHE A 43 -7.68 9.34 -1.84
CA PHE A 43 -7.64 7.94 -2.23
C PHE A 43 -7.54 7.05 -0.98
N THR A 44 -8.00 5.81 -1.10
CA THR A 44 -7.83 4.78 -0.08
C THR A 44 -6.47 4.11 -0.22
N CYS A 45 -5.76 3.85 0.89
CA CYS A 45 -4.56 3.05 0.88
C CYS A 45 -4.41 2.21 2.16
N GLN A 46 -3.58 1.16 2.04
CA GLN A 46 -3.18 0.29 3.14
C GLN A 46 -1.70 0.49 3.52
N SER A 47 -0.98 1.38 2.82
CA SER A 47 0.47 1.56 2.93
C SER A 47 0.91 2.57 3.99
N VAL A 48 0.02 2.95 4.90
CA VAL A 48 0.32 3.94 5.95
C VAL A 48 1.22 3.34 7.02
N VAL A 49 2.33 4.02 7.32
CA VAL A 49 3.28 3.65 8.38
C VAL A 49 3.74 4.88 9.16
N SER A 50 3.97 4.70 10.47
CA SER A 50 4.67 5.70 11.29
C SER A 50 6.17 5.68 10.96
N VAL A 51 6.79 6.87 10.85
CA VAL A 51 8.21 7.03 10.49
C VAL A 51 9.02 7.56 11.67
N SER A 52 8.54 8.61 12.33
CA SER A 52 9.20 9.21 13.49
C SER A 52 8.18 9.85 14.42
N LEU A 53 8.52 9.96 15.70
CA LEU A 53 7.74 10.72 16.69
C LEU A 53 8.33 12.11 16.95
N ASP A 54 9.62 12.29 16.69
CA ASP A 54 10.31 13.59 16.80
C ASP A 54 11.28 13.79 15.63
N PRO A 55 10.96 14.66 14.65
CA PRO A 55 9.64 15.25 14.43
C PRO A 55 8.58 14.18 14.06
N PRO A 56 7.28 14.43 14.28
CA PRO A 56 6.23 13.44 14.03
C PRO A 56 5.98 13.27 12.53
N PHE A 57 6.41 12.13 11.98
CA PHE A 57 6.29 11.81 10.56
C PHE A 57 5.58 10.48 10.32
N VAL A 58 4.83 10.45 9.23
CA VAL A 58 4.20 9.26 8.65
C VAL A 58 4.56 9.16 7.17
N SER A 59 4.47 7.97 6.61
CA SER A 59 4.65 7.72 5.18
C SER A 59 3.52 6.85 4.64
N PHE A 60 3.29 6.96 3.34
CA PHE A 60 2.42 6.09 2.58
C PHE A 60 2.86 6.07 1.11
N CYS A 61 2.47 5.01 0.40
CA CYS A 61 2.93 4.71 -0.95
C CYS A 61 1.75 4.73 -1.95
N PRO A 62 1.56 5.82 -2.70
CA PRO A 62 0.55 5.92 -3.75
C PRO A 62 1.03 5.32 -5.07
N ALA A 63 0.08 4.90 -5.89
CA ALA A 63 0.40 4.44 -7.23
C ALA A 63 0.84 5.62 -8.12
N LYS A 64 1.85 5.41 -8.97
CA LYS A 64 2.25 6.39 -10.01
C LYS A 64 1.12 6.72 -11.00
N SER A 65 0.13 5.84 -11.12
CA SER A 65 -1.06 6.02 -11.95
C SER A 65 -2.23 6.68 -11.21
N SER A 66 -2.03 7.11 -9.96
CA SER A 66 -3.09 7.77 -9.19
C SER A 66 -3.43 9.12 -9.82
N THR A 67 -4.73 9.40 -9.94
CA THR A 67 -5.23 10.71 -10.40
C THR A 67 -5.52 11.66 -9.24
N SER A 68 -5.35 11.20 -7.99
CA SER A 68 -5.66 11.94 -6.75
C SER A 68 -4.42 12.25 -5.89
N TRP A 69 -3.28 11.64 -6.21
CA TRP A 69 -1.96 11.88 -5.60
C TRP A 69 -1.11 12.62 -6.65
N PRO A 70 -0.20 13.55 -6.28
CA PRO A 70 0.52 14.43 -7.19
C PRO A 70 0.92 13.81 -8.52
#